data_AF-A0A7L7W4G8-F1
#
_entry.id   AF-A0A7L7W4G8-F1
#
_cell.length_a   1.000
_cell.length_b   1.000
_cell.length_c   1.000
_cell.angle_alpha   90.00
_cell.angle_beta   90.00
_cell.angle_gamma   90.00
#
_symmetry.space_group_name_H-M   'P 1'
#
loop_
_entity.id
_entity.type
_entity.pdbx_description
1 polymer ?
#
loop_
_entity_poly.entity_id
_entity_poly.type
_entity_poly.pdbx_seq_one_letter_code
_entity_poly.pdbx_strand_id
1 'polypeptide(L)'
;MATLTINGDLPQTIEELPAEVADFPFAISFNDSTVFASTRTELTAQLIEGYAEIPEGEAGNEKALLVRYRSAVDIANTTQGLVAGQASESGQFDPATETEDTLTALFTDKDQKIDEIAEWTHKVPLVLVASGYAPYNSTPRPTGNVLWLDPYTETTYLESLAEIGLIELLVREDV
;
A
#
# COMPACT_ATOMS: atom_id res chain seq x y z
N MET A 1 -2.80 15.39 -18.14
CA MET A 1 -2.57 14.05 -17.58
C MET A 1 -3.02 13.04 -18.63
N ALA A 2 -2.11 12.17 -19.07
CA ALA A 2 -2.41 11.16 -20.08
C ALA A 2 -2.08 9.80 -19.45
N THR A 3 -3.10 9.03 -19.14
CA THR A 3 -2.97 7.63 -18.73
C THR A 3 -3.52 6.75 -19.85
N LEU A 4 -2.95 5.56 -19.99
CA LEU A 4 -3.49 4.52 -20.87
C LEU A 4 -3.91 3.35 -20.00
N THR A 5 -5.17 2.92 -20.12
CA THR A 5 -5.71 1.77 -19.38
C THR A 5 -6.03 0.65 -20.35
N ILE A 6 -5.54 -0.55 -20.05
CA ILE A 6 -5.90 -1.78 -20.75
C ILE A 6 -6.57 -2.75 -19.77
N ASN A 7 -7.49 -3.57 -20.29
CA ASN A 7 -8.11 -4.64 -19.51
C ASN A 7 -7.18 -5.86 -19.48
N GLY A 8 -7.10 -6.49 -18.32
CA GLY A 8 -6.27 -7.65 -18.05
C GLY A 8 -4.99 -7.31 -17.30
N ASP A 9 -4.30 -8.40 -16.92
CA ASP A 9 -3.00 -8.34 -16.29
C ASP A 9 -1.95 -7.70 -17.19
N LEU A 10 -0.83 -7.32 -16.57
CA LEU A 10 0.35 -6.90 -17.30
C LEU A 10 0.76 -8.02 -18.28
N PRO A 11 0.89 -7.72 -19.59
CA PRO A 11 1.33 -8.72 -20.53
C PRO A 11 2.76 -9.14 -20.22
N GLN A 12 3.04 -10.43 -20.42
CA GLN A 12 4.31 -11.04 -20.02
C GLN A 12 5.48 -10.64 -20.93
N THR A 13 5.18 -10.04 -22.08
CA THR A 13 6.19 -9.60 -23.04
C THR A 13 5.88 -8.19 -23.57
N ILE A 14 6.95 -7.42 -23.82
CA ILE A 14 6.85 -6.05 -24.36
C ILE A 14 6.19 -6.03 -25.75
N GLU A 15 6.31 -7.12 -26.51
CA GLU A 15 5.75 -7.25 -27.86
C GLU A 15 4.21 -7.29 -27.90
N GLU A 16 3.57 -7.63 -26.78
CA GLU A 16 2.11 -7.65 -26.62
C GLU A 16 1.53 -6.27 -26.25
N LEU A 17 2.40 -5.31 -25.91
CA LEU A 17 1.96 -3.97 -25.53
C LEU A 17 1.63 -3.12 -26.76
N PRO A 18 0.55 -2.30 -26.72
CA PRO A 18 0.32 -1.26 -27.71
C PRO A 18 1.56 -0.37 -27.86
N ALA A 19 1.87 0.06 -29.08
CA ALA A 19 3.04 0.93 -29.34
C ALA A 19 3.02 2.21 -28.49
N GLU A 20 1.83 2.71 -28.13
CA GLU A 20 1.60 3.87 -27.27
C GLU A 20 2.09 3.67 -25.83
N VAL A 21 2.22 2.42 -25.36
CA VAL A 21 2.79 2.09 -24.05
C VAL A 21 4.28 2.45 -23.98
N ALA A 22 4.96 2.46 -25.14
CA ALA A 22 6.37 2.79 -25.21
C ALA A 22 6.69 4.21 -24.70
N ASP A 23 5.71 5.10 -24.54
CA ASP A 23 5.95 6.45 -24.02
C ASP A 23 5.76 6.58 -22.50
N PHE A 24 5.31 5.51 -21.82
CA PHE A 24 5.04 5.54 -20.39
C PHE A 24 6.16 4.85 -19.56
N PRO A 25 6.82 5.58 -18.64
CA PRO A 25 7.86 5.05 -17.76
C PRO A 25 7.33 4.26 -16.57
N PHE A 26 6.03 4.37 -16.23
CA PHE A 26 5.43 3.69 -15.08
C PHE A 26 4.17 2.93 -15.47
N ALA A 27 3.93 1.79 -14.82
CA ALA A 27 2.66 1.07 -14.91
C ALA A 27 2.29 0.41 -13.57
N ILE A 28 0.98 0.26 -13.34
CA ILE A 28 0.44 -0.61 -12.28
C ILE A 28 -0.55 -1.61 -12.84
N SER A 29 -0.59 -2.82 -12.28
CA SER A 29 -1.69 -3.77 -12.48
C SER A 29 -2.46 -3.94 -11.18
N PHE A 30 -3.79 -3.81 -11.26
CA PHE A 30 -4.72 -4.05 -10.16
C PHE A 30 -6.14 -4.25 -10.70
N ASN A 31 -6.95 -5.08 -10.04
CA ASN A 31 -8.37 -5.32 -10.40
C ASN A 31 -8.59 -5.64 -11.89
N ASP A 32 -7.86 -6.64 -12.42
CA ASP A 32 -7.91 -7.06 -13.84
C ASP A 32 -7.71 -5.90 -14.83
N SER A 33 -6.96 -4.87 -14.43
CA SER A 33 -6.70 -3.67 -15.22
C SER A 33 -5.25 -3.26 -15.08
N THR A 34 -4.64 -2.86 -16.19
CA THR A 34 -3.30 -2.27 -16.19
C THR A 34 -3.39 -0.81 -16.59
N VAL A 35 -2.76 0.07 -15.81
CA VAL A 35 -2.68 1.50 -16.05
C VAL A 35 -1.23 1.90 -16.30
N PHE A 36 -0.97 2.53 -17.44
CA PHE A 36 0.28 3.18 -17.79
C PHE A 36 0.19 4.69 -17.57
N ALA A 37 1.27 5.28 -17.07
CA ALA A 37 1.32 6.71 -16.78
C ALA A 37 2.72 7.33 -16.95
N SER A 38 2.74 8.64 -17.17
CA SER A 38 3.96 9.43 -17.29
C SER A 38 4.55 9.78 -15.92
N THR A 39 3.73 9.75 -14.87
CA THR A 39 4.12 10.09 -13.51
C THR A 39 3.53 9.14 -12.48
N ARG A 40 4.18 9.01 -11.33
CA ARG A 40 3.64 8.28 -10.17
C ARG A 40 2.41 8.98 -9.56
N THR A 41 2.28 10.28 -9.75
CA THR A 41 1.10 11.08 -9.38
C THR A 41 -0.14 10.57 -10.10
N GLU A 42 -0.04 10.35 -11.42
CA GLU A 42 -1.12 9.82 -12.25
C GLU A 42 -1.52 8.40 -11.85
N LEU A 43 -0.55 7.54 -11.50
CA LEU A 43 -0.84 6.19 -10.97
C LEU A 43 -1.53 6.26 -9.61
N THR A 44 -1.03 7.10 -8.70
CA THR A 44 -1.63 7.31 -7.38
C THR A 44 -3.08 7.81 -7.51
N ALA A 45 -3.36 8.65 -8.51
CA ALA A 45 -4.70 9.14 -8.80
C ALA A 45 -5.69 8.08 -9.28
N GLN A 46 -5.22 6.95 -9.82
CA GLN A 46 -6.10 5.81 -10.15
C GLN A 46 -6.49 5.01 -8.91
N LEU A 47 -5.64 5.01 -7.88
CA LEU A 47 -5.85 4.23 -6.66
C LEU A 47 -6.63 5.01 -5.61
N ILE A 48 -6.56 6.34 -5.63
CA ILE A 48 -7.19 7.21 -4.63
C ILE A 48 -8.14 8.20 -5.31
N GLU A 49 -9.43 8.06 -5.03
CA GLU A 49 -10.47 8.96 -5.52
C GLU A 49 -10.19 10.42 -5.11
N GLY A 50 -10.36 11.35 -6.06
CA GLY A 50 -10.17 12.79 -5.85
C GLY A 50 -8.71 13.25 -5.76
N TYR A 51 -7.72 12.35 -5.88
CA TYR A 51 -6.31 12.70 -5.76
C TYR A 51 -5.81 13.60 -6.91
N ALA A 52 -6.29 13.36 -8.14
CA ALA A 52 -5.97 14.20 -9.31
C ALA A 52 -6.44 15.66 -9.19
N GLU A 53 -7.38 15.94 -8.28
CA GLU A 53 -7.95 17.28 -8.08
C GLU A 53 -7.17 18.09 -7.04
N ILE A 54 -6.15 17.50 -6.42
CA ILE A 54 -5.32 18.19 -5.43
C ILE A 54 -4.42 19.18 -6.19
N PRO A 55 -4.51 20.48 -5.89
CA PRO A 55 -3.68 21.48 -6.56
C PRO A 55 -2.20 21.27 -6.23
N GLU A 56 -1.31 21.65 -7.12
CA GLU A 56 0.13 21.65 -6.85
C GLU A 56 0.53 22.73 -5.82
N GLY A 57 1.71 22.57 -5.22
CA GLY A 57 2.29 23.52 -4.25
C GLY A 57 2.19 23.05 -2.81
N GLU A 58 2.61 23.88 -1.86
CA GLU A 58 2.78 23.49 -0.44
C GLU A 58 1.48 22.96 0.20
N ALA A 59 0.39 23.73 0.12
CA ALA A 59 -0.91 23.30 0.62
C ALA A 59 -1.45 22.03 -0.09
N GLY A 60 -1.09 21.88 -1.37
CA GLY A 60 -1.35 20.69 -2.16
C GLY A 60 -0.64 19.46 -1.64
N ASN A 61 0.67 19.60 -1.39
CA ASN A 61 1.54 18.53 -0.91
C ASN A 61 1.09 18.00 0.46
N GLU A 62 0.69 18.89 1.38
CA GLU A 62 0.12 18.50 2.67
C GLU A 62 -1.18 17.70 2.49
N LYS A 63 -2.08 18.19 1.63
CA LYS A 63 -3.33 17.49 1.33
C LYS A 63 -3.08 16.14 0.67
N ALA A 64 -2.12 16.05 -0.26
CA ALA A 64 -1.75 14.82 -0.93
C ALA A 64 -1.20 13.78 0.06
N LEU A 65 -0.33 14.20 1.00
CA LEU A 65 0.14 13.34 2.09
C LEU A 65 -1.01 12.84 2.97
N LEU A 66 -1.91 13.73 3.38
CA LEU A 66 -3.06 13.36 4.21
C LEU A 66 -3.98 12.36 3.53
N VAL A 67 -4.22 12.55 2.22
CA VAL A 67 -5.08 11.64 1.44
C VAL A 67 -4.41 10.27 1.25
N ARG A 68 -3.10 10.22 0.94
CA ARG A 68 -2.35 8.95 0.92
C ARG A 68 -2.35 8.26 2.29
N TYR A 69 -2.20 9.01 3.38
CA TYR A 69 -2.25 8.47 4.74
C TYR A 69 -3.58 7.80 5.05
N ARG A 70 -4.70 8.47 4.76
CA ARG A 70 -6.05 7.89 4.96
C ARG A 70 -6.24 6.63 4.13
N SER A 71 -5.85 6.68 2.86
CA SER A 71 -5.88 5.50 1.99
C SER A 71 -5.05 4.34 2.56
N ALA A 72 -3.83 4.61 3.05
CA ALA A 72 -2.98 3.61 3.68
C ALA A 72 -3.61 3.01 4.95
N VAL A 73 -4.27 3.81 5.78
CA VAL A 73 -5.01 3.33 6.96
C VAL A 73 -6.16 2.40 6.55
N ASP A 74 -6.99 2.82 5.60
CA ASP A 74 -8.15 2.04 5.14
C ASP A 74 -7.70 0.69 4.54
N ILE A 75 -6.63 0.73 3.75
CA ILE A 75 -5.99 -0.47 3.19
C ILE A 75 -5.41 -1.34 4.30
N ALA A 76 -4.72 -0.77 5.29
CA ALA A 76 -4.15 -1.52 6.41
C ALA A 76 -5.22 -2.25 7.21
N ASN A 77 -6.31 -1.55 7.57
CA ASN A 77 -7.44 -2.13 8.30
C ASN A 77 -8.08 -3.28 7.50
N THR A 78 -8.33 -3.07 6.21
CA THR A 78 -8.94 -4.08 5.33
C THR A 78 -8.04 -5.30 5.18
N THR A 79 -6.75 -5.07 4.91
CA THR A 79 -5.75 -6.13 4.70
C THR A 79 -5.54 -6.94 5.97
N GLN A 80 -5.44 -6.27 7.12
CA GLN A 80 -5.29 -6.93 8.41
C GLN A 80 -6.44 -7.89 8.73
N GLY A 81 -7.68 -7.46 8.44
CA GLY A 81 -8.87 -8.31 8.58
C GLY A 81 -8.82 -9.52 7.65
N LEU A 82 -8.42 -9.32 6.38
CA LEU A 82 -8.30 -10.41 5.40
C LEU A 82 -7.26 -11.45 5.82
N VAL A 83 -6.04 -11.03 6.18
CA VAL A 83 -4.96 -11.96 6.56
C VAL A 83 -5.27 -12.69 7.86
N ALA A 84 -5.93 -12.03 8.82
CA ALA A 84 -6.39 -12.69 10.05
C ALA A 84 -7.50 -13.72 9.77
N GLY A 85 -8.44 -13.39 8.88
CA GLY A 85 -9.49 -14.31 8.43
C GLY A 85 -8.92 -15.56 7.76
N GLN A 86 -8.02 -15.38 6.80
CA GLN A 86 -7.33 -16.49 6.12
C GLN A 86 -6.49 -17.35 7.08
N ALA A 87 -5.81 -16.73 8.04
CA ALA A 87 -5.09 -17.45 9.07
C ALA A 87 -6.03 -18.26 9.98
N SER A 88 -7.23 -17.75 10.24
CA SER A 88 -8.24 -18.48 10.99
C SER A 88 -8.77 -19.69 10.24
N GLU A 89 -9.10 -19.52 8.96
CA GLU A 89 -9.56 -20.61 8.08
C GLU A 89 -8.51 -21.71 7.92
N SER A 90 -7.22 -21.35 7.90
CA SER A 90 -6.10 -22.29 7.82
C SER A 90 -5.65 -22.87 9.16
N GLY A 91 -6.31 -22.52 10.27
CA GLY A 91 -6.00 -23.00 11.62
C GLY A 91 -4.68 -22.45 12.19
N GLN A 92 -4.16 -21.36 11.63
CA GLN A 92 -2.96 -20.67 12.11
C GLN A 92 -3.25 -19.61 13.18
N PHE A 93 -4.53 -19.24 13.35
CA PHE A 93 -5.00 -18.22 14.29
C PHE A 93 -6.39 -18.59 14.82
N ASP A 94 -6.57 -18.59 16.14
CA ASP A 94 -7.90 -18.78 16.75
C ASP A 94 -8.16 -17.68 17.78
N PRO A 95 -9.02 -16.68 17.47
CA PRO A 95 -9.31 -15.58 18.37
C PRO A 95 -9.74 -16.00 19.78
N ALA A 96 -10.33 -17.19 19.95
CA ALA A 96 -10.77 -17.66 21.26
C ALA A 96 -9.61 -18.10 22.18
N THR A 97 -8.41 -18.28 21.62
CA THR A 97 -7.22 -18.77 22.35
C THR A 97 -6.10 -17.75 22.44
N GLU A 98 -6.24 -16.61 21.75
CA GLU A 98 -5.24 -15.55 21.71
C GLU A 98 -5.30 -14.64 22.95
N THR A 99 -4.19 -13.97 23.22
CA THR A 99 -4.13 -12.97 24.30
C THR A 99 -4.84 -11.69 23.89
N GLU A 100 -5.30 -10.92 24.88
CA GLU A 100 -5.89 -9.59 24.62
C GLU A 100 -4.91 -8.66 23.91
N ASP A 101 -3.61 -8.74 24.21
CA ASP A 101 -2.57 -7.95 23.55
C ASP A 101 -2.46 -8.29 22.06
N THR A 102 -2.47 -9.58 21.70
CA THR A 102 -2.45 -10.02 20.30
C THR A 102 -3.70 -9.54 19.55
N LEU A 103 -4.87 -9.72 20.15
CA LEU A 103 -6.13 -9.30 19.56
C LEU A 103 -6.20 -7.77 19.39
N THR A 104 -5.71 -7.03 20.39
CA THR A 104 -5.62 -5.57 20.34
C THR A 104 -4.68 -5.12 19.23
N ALA A 105 -3.49 -5.72 19.11
CA ALA A 105 -2.55 -5.41 18.05
C ALA A 105 -3.15 -5.66 16.65
N LEU A 106 -3.83 -6.79 16.47
CA LEU A 106 -4.42 -7.15 15.18
C LEU A 106 -5.63 -6.27 14.83
N PHE A 107 -6.51 -5.96 15.78
CA PHE A 107 -7.83 -5.39 15.45
C PHE A 107 -8.05 -3.94 15.89
N THR A 108 -7.09 -3.31 16.55
CA THR A 108 -7.11 -1.85 16.74
C THR A 108 -7.04 -1.14 15.39
N ASP A 109 -7.78 -0.03 15.25
CA ASP A 109 -7.74 0.81 14.07
C ASP A 109 -6.30 1.26 13.77
N LYS A 110 -5.89 1.16 12.51
CA LYS A 110 -4.53 1.48 12.07
C LYS A 110 -4.24 2.98 11.98
N ASP A 111 -5.23 3.85 12.25
CA ASP A 111 -4.98 5.25 12.58
C ASP A 111 -4.51 5.47 14.03
N GLN A 112 -4.71 4.48 14.91
CA GLN A 112 -4.28 4.51 16.29
C GLN A 112 -2.90 3.88 16.44
N LYS A 113 -2.16 4.41 17.41
CA LYS A 113 -0.86 3.88 17.77
C LYS A 113 -1.03 2.56 18.52
N ILE A 114 -0.36 1.52 18.05
CA ILE A 114 -0.16 0.30 18.82
C ILE A 114 1.15 0.47 19.59
N ASP A 115 1.02 0.77 20.88
CA ASP A 115 2.15 0.96 21.79
C ASP A 115 2.78 -0.39 22.21
N GLU A 116 4.03 -0.32 22.68
CA GLU A 116 4.72 -1.42 23.39
C GLU A 116 5.07 -2.70 22.60
N ILE A 117 4.91 -2.72 21.28
CA ILE A 117 5.38 -3.84 20.45
C ILE A 117 6.77 -3.52 19.87
N ALA A 118 7.80 -4.13 20.46
CA ALA A 118 9.17 -4.03 19.93
C ALA A 118 9.44 -5.04 18.80
N GLU A 119 8.88 -6.24 18.90
CA GLU A 119 9.03 -7.33 17.93
C GLU A 119 7.72 -8.10 17.81
N TRP A 120 7.28 -8.36 16.58
CA TRP A 120 6.08 -9.12 16.27
C TRP A 120 6.45 -10.51 15.74
N THR A 121 6.28 -11.53 16.57
CA THR A 121 6.65 -12.92 16.27
C THR A 121 5.46 -13.81 15.92
N HIS A 122 4.25 -13.23 15.88
CA HIS A 122 3.03 -13.97 15.59
C HIS A 122 2.95 -14.38 14.12
N LYS A 123 2.24 -15.49 13.85
CA LYS A 123 2.10 -16.05 12.49
C LYS A 123 1.30 -15.16 11.55
N VAL A 124 0.27 -14.52 12.09
CA VAL A 124 -0.49 -13.49 11.36
C VAL A 124 0.37 -12.23 11.31
N PRO A 125 0.67 -11.69 10.11
CA PRO A 125 1.44 -10.47 10.01
C PRO A 125 0.67 -9.28 10.58
N LEU A 126 1.40 -8.34 11.16
CA LEU A 126 0.87 -7.05 11.56
C LEU A 126 0.98 -6.09 10.38
N VAL A 127 -0.13 -5.48 9.95
CA VAL A 127 -0.16 -4.51 8.86
C VAL A 127 -0.18 -3.11 9.45
N LEU A 128 0.87 -2.32 9.20
CA LEU A 128 1.08 -1.02 9.84
C LEU A 128 1.33 0.10 8.84
N VAL A 129 0.94 1.32 9.22
CA VAL A 129 1.22 2.54 8.45
C VAL A 129 2.54 3.15 8.93
N ALA A 130 3.54 3.20 8.04
CA ALA A 130 4.92 3.54 8.36
C ALA A 130 5.10 4.95 8.93
N SER A 131 4.27 5.91 8.52
CA SER A 131 4.29 7.30 9.03
C SER A 131 3.96 7.42 10.51
N GLY A 132 3.37 6.37 11.11
CA GLY A 132 3.17 6.22 12.56
C GLY A 132 4.45 5.89 13.33
N TYR A 133 5.59 5.70 12.65
CA TYR A 133 6.84 5.23 13.24
C TYR A 133 8.07 5.99 12.71
N ALA A 134 9.23 5.75 13.32
CA ALA A 134 10.53 6.24 12.85
C ALA A 134 10.79 5.78 11.40
N PRO A 135 11.48 6.55 10.55
CA PRO A 135 12.10 7.85 10.85
C PRO A 135 11.12 9.03 10.83
N TYR A 136 9.83 8.81 10.56
CA TYR A 136 8.85 9.88 10.40
C TYR A 136 8.37 10.48 11.73
N ASN A 137 8.48 9.72 12.82
CA ASN A 137 8.28 10.22 14.19
C ASN A 137 9.19 9.51 15.21
N SER A 138 8.98 9.76 16.51
CA SER A 138 9.81 9.22 17.59
C SER A 138 9.50 7.78 18.00
N THR A 139 8.46 7.17 17.47
CA THR A 139 8.04 5.79 17.83
C THR A 139 8.91 4.78 17.10
N PRO A 140 9.64 3.89 17.79
CA PRO A 140 10.44 2.86 17.13
C PRO A 140 9.58 1.91 16.29
N ARG A 141 10.07 1.51 15.11
CA ARG A 141 9.38 0.49 14.29
C ARG A 141 9.49 -0.90 14.97
N PRO A 142 8.38 -1.65 15.13
CA PRO A 142 8.46 -3.06 15.46
C PRO A 142 9.22 -3.84 14.39
N THR A 143 10.00 -4.85 14.81
CA THR A 143 10.64 -5.82 13.92
C THR A 143 9.79 -7.09 13.78
N GLY A 144 10.18 -8.02 12.91
CA GLY A 144 9.52 -9.33 12.77
C GLY A 144 8.52 -9.37 11.62
N ASN A 145 7.40 -10.06 11.81
CA ASN A 145 6.40 -10.34 10.79
C ASN A 145 5.46 -9.15 10.57
N VAL A 146 5.99 -8.06 10.01
CA VAL A 146 5.27 -6.80 9.80
C VAL A 146 5.23 -6.44 8.32
N LEU A 147 4.03 -6.12 7.84
CA LEU A 147 3.78 -5.57 6.51
C LEU A 147 3.59 -4.06 6.64
N TRP A 148 4.29 -3.30 5.80
CA TRP A 148 4.34 -1.83 5.91
C TRP A 148 3.62 -1.17 4.74
N LEU A 149 2.85 -0.12 5.05
CA LEU A 149 2.29 0.81 4.07
C LEU A 149 2.88 2.19 4.32
N ASP A 150 3.56 2.77 3.33
CA ASP A 150 4.31 4.02 3.50
C ASP A 150 3.74 5.18 2.66
N PRO A 151 2.82 5.99 3.22
CA PRO A 151 2.17 7.08 2.50
C PRO A 151 3.04 8.33 2.30
N TYR A 152 4.30 8.35 2.75
CA TYR A 152 5.10 9.57 2.82
C TYR A 152 5.25 10.27 1.47
N THR A 153 5.59 9.51 0.43
CA THR A 153 5.63 9.96 -0.97
C THR A 153 4.80 9.05 -1.85
N GLU A 154 4.46 9.49 -3.07
CA GLU A 154 3.84 8.62 -4.07
C GLU A 154 4.74 7.43 -4.41
N THR A 155 6.05 7.62 -4.39
CA THR A 155 7.04 6.56 -4.61
C THR A 155 6.93 5.47 -3.55
N THR A 156 7.11 5.85 -2.29
CA THR A 156 7.05 4.91 -1.15
C THR A 156 5.66 4.29 -1.01
N TYR A 157 4.61 5.03 -1.34
CA TYR A 157 3.23 4.54 -1.27
C TYR A 157 3.01 3.41 -2.26
N LEU A 158 3.28 3.65 -3.55
CA LEU A 158 3.12 2.63 -4.60
C LEU A 158 4.03 1.43 -4.37
N GLU A 159 5.28 1.65 -3.95
CA GLU A 159 6.22 0.57 -3.65
C GLU A 159 5.74 -0.29 -2.49
N SER A 160 5.28 0.33 -1.40
CA SER A 160 4.76 -0.41 -0.25
C SER A 160 3.51 -1.23 -0.57
N LEU A 161 2.62 -0.73 -1.45
CA LEU A 161 1.47 -1.50 -1.94
C LEU A 161 1.90 -2.71 -2.77
N ALA A 162 2.94 -2.56 -3.59
CA ALA A 162 3.48 -3.64 -4.40
C ALA A 162 4.20 -4.69 -3.53
N GLU A 163 4.97 -4.26 -2.53
CA GLU A 163 5.67 -5.15 -1.58
C GLU A 163 4.72 -6.07 -0.82
N ILE A 164 3.52 -5.58 -0.47
CA ILE A 164 2.50 -6.39 0.21
C ILE A 164 1.57 -7.13 -0.77
N GLY A 165 1.82 -7.03 -2.08
CA GLY A 165 1.13 -7.78 -3.13
C GLY A 165 -0.26 -7.27 -3.48
N LEU A 166 -0.60 -6.02 -3.15
CA LEU A 166 -1.91 -5.44 -3.51
C LEU A 166 -1.96 -4.92 -4.95
N ILE A 167 -0.80 -4.53 -5.49
CA ILE A 167 -0.64 -4.12 -6.88
C ILE A 167 0.64 -4.74 -7.44
N GLU A 168 0.75 -4.81 -8.75
CA GLU A 168 2.05 -4.97 -9.42
C GLU A 168 2.51 -3.59 -9.89
N LEU A 169 3.76 -3.20 -9.59
CA LEU A 169 4.35 -1.93 -10.02
C LEU A 169 5.52 -2.19 -10.97
N LEU A 170 5.45 -1.61 -12.17
CA LEU A 170 6.55 -1.62 -13.13
C LEU A 170 7.12 -0.22 -13.31
N VAL A 171 8.44 -0.16 -13.29
CA VAL A 171 9.22 1.03 -13.59
C VAL A 171 10.15 0.69 -14.73
N ARG A 172 10.13 1.49 -15.78
CA ARG A 172 11.12 1.35 -16.85
C ARG A 172 12.47 1.80 -16.32
N GLU A 173 13.46 0.90 -16.32
CA GLU A 173 14.84 1.30 -16.14
C GLU A 173 15.28 2.05 -17.40
N ASP A 174 15.76 3.28 -17.24
CA ASP A 174 16.38 4.03 -18.33
C ASP A 174 17.55 3.20 -18.91
N VAL A 175 17.57 3.02 -20.22
CA VAL A 175 18.65 2.33 -20.96
C VAL A 175 19.88 3.22 -21.08
#